data_AF-A0A849RTB0-F1
#
_entry.id   AF-A0A849RTB0-F1
#
_cell.length_a   1.000
_cell.length_b   1.000
_cell.length_c   1.000
_cell.angle_alpha   90.00
_cell.angle_beta   90.00
_cell.angle_gamma   90.00
#
_symmetry.space_group_name_H-M   'P 1'
#
loop_
_entity.id
_entity.type
_entity.pdbx_description
1 polymer ?
#
loop_
_entity_poly.entity_id
_entity_poly.type
_entity_poly.pdbx_seq_one_letter_code
_entity_poly.pdbx_strand_id
1 'polypeptide(L)'
;MMTMTQSKHQYQNGWDSPKFLIDCVLANVNKHLEADGCVLERLEVGCKLTTPDSLRIGDFLKVQLWLEGEDTFLDIRLAEVRKIQEHWVAVEVIQLSPEDRTRLKQYITAPGAIPNQDAARMNHLFIRA
;
A
#
# COMPACT_ATOMS: atom_id res chain seq x y z
N MET A 1 -3.75 -24.58 -31.87
CA MET A 1 -2.36 -24.20 -31.54
C MET A 1 -2.42 -22.81 -30.92
N MET A 2 -2.13 -22.69 -29.63
CA MET A 2 -2.18 -21.43 -28.88
C MET A 2 -0.86 -20.70 -29.08
N THR A 3 -0.90 -19.41 -29.45
CA THR A 3 0.25 -18.52 -29.29
C THR A 3 -0.16 -17.43 -28.31
N MET A 4 0.36 -17.55 -27.09
CA MET A 4 0.21 -16.55 -26.05
C MET A 4 0.96 -15.29 -26.46
N THR A 5 0.24 -14.19 -26.61
CA THR A 5 0.81 -12.84 -26.63
C THR A 5 1.36 -12.54 -25.24
N GLN A 6 2.68 -12.68 -25.08
CA GLN A 6 3.41 -12.15 -23.94
C GLN A 6 3.23 -10.63 -23.90
N SER A 7 2.38 -10.15 -22.99
CA SER A 7 2.37 -8.77 -22.54
C SER A 7 3.65 -8.50 -21.75
N LYS A 8 4.71 -8.21 -22.49
CA LYS A 8 6.00 -7.77 -21.96
C LYS A 8 5.80 -6.33 -21.48
N HIS A 9 5.34 -6.15 -20.24
CA HIS A 9 5.37 -4.86 -19.57
C HIS A 9 6.84 -4.47 -19.34
N GLN A 10 7.41 -3.86 -20.37
CA GLN A 10 8.70 -3.19 -20.33
C GLN A 10 8.58 -1.99 -19.38
N TYR A 11 8.90 -2.20 -18.10
CA TYR A 11 9.34 -1.12 -17.23
C TYR A 11 10.79 -0.81 -17.61
N GLN A 12 10.99 0.00 -18.65
CA GLN A 12 12.28 0.58 -19.00
C GLN A 12 12.21 2.11 -18.94
N ASN A 13 12.88 2.65 -17.93
CA ASN A 13 13.72 3.84 -17.92
C ASN A 13 13.04 5.19 -18.23
N GLY A 14 12.70 5.95 -17.15
CA GLY A 14 12.69 7.41 -17.21
C GLY A 14 11.50 8.17 -16.60
N TRP A 15 10.60 7.55 -15.82
CA TRP A 15 9.39 8.21 -15.31
C TRP A 15 9.32 8.21 -13.77
N ASP A 16 8.83 9.33 -13.25
CA ASP A 16 8.79 9.81 -11.88
C ASP A 16 8.32 8.81 -10.81
N SER A 17 8.78 9.01 -9.58
CA SER A 17 8.14 8.39 -8.41
C SER A 17 6.61 8.56 -8.51
N PRO A 18 5.80 7.56 -8.08
CA PRO A 18 4.34 7.62 -8.16
C PRO A 18 3.81 8.99 -7.74
N LYS A 19 2.89 9.58 -8.50
CA LYS A 19 2.40 10.93 -8.24
C LYS A 19 1.81 11.08 -6.84
N PHE A 20 1.21 10.02 -6.32
CA PHE A 20 0.58 10.01 -5.01
C PHE A 20 1.39 9.21 -3.98
N LEU A 21 1.24 9.62 -2.74
CA LEU A 21 1.69 8.97 -1.52
C LEU A 21 0.51 8.92 -0.56
N ILE A 22 0.37 7.84 0.19
CA ILE A 22 -0.51 7.81 1.35
C ILE A 22 0.36 7.64 2.59
N ASP A 23 0.26 8.56 3.53
CA ASP A 23 0.91 8.47 4.85
C ASP A 23 -0.16 8.04 5.86
N CYS A 24 0.02 6.88 6.48
CA CYS A 24 -1.02 6.27 7.31
C CYS A 24 -0.48 5.46 8.49
N VAL A 25 -1.29 5.33 9.52
CA VAL A 25 -1.01 4.52 10.72
C VAL A 25 -1.89 3.29 10.70
N LEU A 26 -1.29 2.12 10.94
CA LEU A 26 -2.03 0.86 11.05
C LEU A 26 -2.92 0.90 12.30
N ALA A 27 -4.24 0.86 12.09
CA ALA A 27 -5.24 1.04 13.15
C ALA A 27 -5.86 -0.28 13.61
N ASN A 28 -6.01 -1.25 12.72
CA ASN A 28 -6.66 -2.53 13.04
C ASN A 28 -6.10 -3.67 12.16
N VAL A 29 -5.84 -4.81 12.79
CA VAL A 29 -5.26 -6.00 12.16
C VAL A 29 -6.11 -7.26 12.38
N ASN A 30 -7.37 -7.12 12.77
CA ASN A 30 -8.24 -8.26 13.11
C ASN A 30 -8.66 -9.09 11.88
N LYS A 31 -9.33 -8.45 10.91
CA LYS A 31 -9.83 -9.13 9.69
C LYS A 31 -8.98 -8.79 8.47
N HIS A 32 -8.69 -7.51 8.30
CA HIS A 32 -7.83 -6.96 7.27
C HIS A 32 -6.82 -6.00 7.91
N LEU A 33 -5.83 -5.56 7.12
CA LEU A 33 -5.00 -4.43 7.52
C LEU A 33 -5.78 -3.16 7.23
N GLU A 34 -6.24 -2.49 8.28
CA GLU A 34 -6.95 -1.22 8.20
C GLU A 34 -6.05 -0.13 8.77
N ALA A 35 -5.92 0.97 8.03
CA ALA A 35 -5.09 2.10 8.39
C ALA A 35 -5.87 3.41 8.28
N ASP A 36 -5.48 4.39 9.09
CA ASP A 36 -5.98 5.76 9.05
C ASP A 36 -4.87 6.67 8.57
N GLY A 37 -5.16 7.54 7.59
CA GLY A 37 -4.12 8.35 6.99
C GLY A 37 -4.62 9.50 6.13
N CYS A 38 -3.71 9.98 5.29
CA CYS A 38 -3.99 11.08 4.38
C CYS A 38 -3.36 10.87 3.01
N VAL A 39 -4.03 11.37 1.96
CA VAL A 39 -3.51 11.31 0.60
C VAL A 39 -2.68 12.56 0.32
N LEU A 40 -1.48 12.36 -0.21
CA LEU A 40 -0.53 13.40 -0.57
C LEU A 40 -0.23 13.33 -2.07
N GLU A 41 -0.44 14.43 -2.77
CA GLU A 41 0.00 14.64 -4.15
C GLU A 41 1.42 15.20 -4.14
N ARG A 42 2.37 14.51 -4.78
CA ARG A 42 3.73 15.02 -4.98
C ARG A 42 3.72 16.14 -6.02
N LEU A 43 4.39 17.23 -5.67
CA LEU A 43 4.67 18.36 -6.55
C LEU A 43 6.18 18.40 -6.84
N GLU A 44 6.61 19.25 -7.77
CA GLU A 44 8.04 19.48 -8.04
C GLU A 44 8.80 19.87 -6.76
N VAL A 45 8.13 20.58 -5.86
CA VAL A 45 8.65 20.95 -4.54
C VAL A 45 7.61 20.59 -3.47
N GLY A 46 7.89 19.54 -2.69
CA GLY A 46 7.08 19.12 -1.56
C GLY A 46 5.87 18.27 -1.92
N CYS A 47 4.87 18.29 -1.03
CA CYS A 47 3.62 17.53 -1.16
C CYS A 47 2.43 18.41 -0.80
N LYS A 48 1.28 18.14 -1.43
CA LYS A 48 0.01 18.77 -1.15
C LYS A 48 -0.97 17.74 -0.59
N LEU A 49 -1.64 18.08 0.51
CA LEU A 49 -2.75 17.30 1.04
C LEU A 49 -3.93 17.30 0.06
N THR A 50 -4.45 16.12 -0.24
CA THR A 50 -5.57 15.91 -1.16
C THR A 50 -6.56 14.89 -0.58
N THR A 51 -7.70 14.71 -1.24
CA THR A 51 -8.74 13.75 -0.84
C THR A 51 -8.63 12.45 -1.65
N PRO A 52 -9.21 11.33 -1.16
CA PRO A 52 -9.29 10.08 -1.91
C PRO A 52 -9.88 10.20 -3.30
N ASP A 53 -10.79 11.16 -3.51
CA ASP A 53 -11.43 11.44 -4.82
C ASP A 53 -10.43 11.87 -5.91
N SER A 54 -9.21 12.27 -5.53
CA SER A 54 -8.14 12.57 -6.48
C SER A 54 -7.45 11.33 -7.05
N LEU A 55 -7.65 10.16 -6.42
CA LEU A 55 -7.13 8.88 -6.87
C LEU A 55 -8.09 8.21 -7.84
N ARG A 56 -7.56 7.30 -8.65
CA ARG A 56 -8.34 6.44 -9.55
C ARG A 56 -7.98 4.98 -9.35
N ILE A 57 -8.94 4.10 -9.61
CA ILE A 57 -8.66 2.66 -9.66
C ILE A 57 -7.63 2.40 -10.77
N GLY A 58 -6.60 1.62 -10.45
CA GLY A 58 -5.45 1.36 -11.31
C GLY A 58 -4.29 2.35 -11.13
N ASP A 59 -4.45 3.42 -10.33
CA ASP A 59 -3.33 4.30 -10.01
C ASP A 59 -2.29 3.58 -9.17
N PHE A 60 -1.02 3.85 -9.45
CA PHE A 60 0.09 3.44 -8.60
C PHE A 60 0.46 4.55 -7.63
N LEU A 61 0.71 4.18 -6.38
CA LEU A 61 1.09 5.10 -5.31
C LEU A 61 2.17 4.49 -4.39
N LYS A 62 2.81 5.34 -3.58
CA LYS A 62 3.60 4.89 -2.43
C LYS A 62 2.73 4.86 -1.18
N VAL A 63 3.03 3.98 -0.23
CA VAL A 63 2.43 4.03 1.11
C VAL A 63 3.53 4.07 2.17
N GLN A 64 3.44 5.02 3.08
CA GLN A 64 4.19 5.03 4.33
C GLN A 64 3.26 4.52 5.42
N LEU A 65 3.51 3.30 5.89
CA LEU A 65 2.67 2.65 6.89
C LEU A 65 3.39 2.66 8.24
N TRP A 66 2.90 3.46 9.18
CA TRP A 66 3.37 3.51 10.55
C TRP A 66 2.74 2.39 11.38
N LEU A 67 3.57 1.71 12.17
CA LEU A 67 3.14 0.71 13.14
C LEU A 67 3.19 1.32 14.54
N GLU A 68 2.18 1.10 15.36
CA GLU A 68 2.15 1.66 16.71
C GLU A 68 3.31 1.09 17.54
N GLY A 69 4.08 1.97 18.17
CA GLY A 69 5.24 1.58 18.98
C GLY A 69 6.53 1.33 18.19
N GLU A 70 6.53 1.52 16.86
CA GLU A 70 7.77 1.51 16.06
C GLU A 70 8.22 2.92 15.68
N ASP A 71 9.54 3.13 15.66
CA ASP A 71 10.15 4.44 15.36
C ASP A 71 10.23 4.76 13.86
N THR A 72 10.01 3.77 12.99
CA THR A 72 10.12 3.91 11.54
C THR A 72 8.91 3.33 10.83
N PHE A 73 8.50 3.97 9.73
CA PHE A 73 7.45 3.44 8.87
C PHE A 73 7.93 2.25 8.03
N LEU A 74 6.98 1.44 7.57
CA LEU A 74 7.18 0.46 6.50
C LEU A 74 7.06 1.17 5.15
N ASP A 75 8.09 1.07 4.31
CA ASP A 75 8.12 1.74 3.01
C ASP A 75 7.57 0.85 1.90
N ILE A 76 6.28 0.99 1.61
CA ILE A 76 5.65 0.33 0.47
C ILE A 76 5.95 1.18 -0.77
N ARG A 77 6.99 0.75 -1.50
CA ARG A 77 7.53 1.43 -2.69
C ARG A 77 6.54 1.52 -3.84
N LEU A 78 5.64 0.54 -3.94
CA LEU A 78 4.63 0.48 -4.98
C LEU A 78 3.39 -0.27 -4.49
N ALA A 79 2.25 0.40 -4.57
CA ALA A 79 0.93 -0.19 -4.40
C ALA A 79 -0.02 0.29 -5.50
N GLU A 80 -1.01 -0.53 -5.83
CA GLU A 80 -2.04 -0.20 -6.83
C GLU A 80 -3.39 0.03 -6.14
N VAL A 81 -4.10 1.09 -6.51
CA VAL A 81 -5.46 1.35 -6.06
C VAL A 81 -6.41 0.36 -6.70
N ARG A 82 -7.02 -0.51 -5.90
CA ARG A 82 -7.95 -1.56 -6.37
C ARG A 82 -9.41 -1.15 -6.24
N LYS A 83 -9.72 -0.32 -5.24
CA LYS A 83 -11.08 0.16 -4.99
C LYS A 83 -11.04 1.49 -4.25
N ILE A 84 -11.98 2.37 -4.58
CA ILE A 84 -12.27 3.60 -3.82
C ILE A 84 -13.75 3.55 -3.47
N GLN A 85 -14.08 3.75 -2.20
CA GLN A 85 -15.46 3.79 -1.72
C GLN A 85 -15.57 4.79 -0.58
N GLU A 86 -16.23 5.92 -0.83
CA GLU A 86 -16.30 7.04 0.13
C GLU A 86 -14.88 7.44 0.59
N HIS A 87 -14.60 7.34 1.88
CA HIS A 87 -13.31 7.67 2.49
C HIS A 87 -12.32 6.51 2.48
N TRP A 88 -12.68 5.36 1.90
CA TRP A 88 -11.84 4.17 1.89
C TRP A 88 -11.14 3.96 0.56
N VAL A 89 -9.83 3.76 0.63
CA VAL A 89 -8.96 3.36 -0.48
C VAL A 89 -8.43 1.96 -0.19
N ALA A 90 -8.82 0.97 -0.98
CA ALA A 90 -8.23 -0.35 -0.93
C ALA A 90 -7.05 -0.41 -1.91
N VAL A 91 -5.88 -0.76 -1.41
CA VAL A 91 -4.65 -0.87 -2.19
C VAL A 91 -4.09 -2.30 -2.16
N GLU A 92 -3.53 -2.73 -3.27
CA GLU A 92 -2.73 -3.97 -3.36
C GLU A 92 -1.25 -3.63 -3.26
N VAL A 93 -0.55 -4.27 -2.33
CA VAL A 93 0.88 -4.09 -2.08
C VAL A 93 1.67 -4.89 -3.11
N ILE A 94 2.40 -4.20 -3.98
CA ILE A 94 3.19 -4.82 -5.05
C ILE A 94 4.67 -4.91 -4.65
N GLN A 95 5.23 -3.82 -4.13
CA GLN A 95 6.63 -3.77 -3.72
C GLN A 95 6.76 -3.34 -2.26
N LEU A 96 7.15 -4.30 -1.43
CA LEU A 96 7.52 -4.14 -0.03
C LEU A 96 8.85 -4.87 0.20
N SER A 97 9.77 -4.26 0.94
CA SER A 97 11.07 -4.87 1.22
C SER A 97 10.91 -6.18 2.02
N PRO A 98 11.82 -7.16 1.89
CA PRO A 98 11.76 -8.38 2.70
C PRO A 98 11.87 -8.10 4.21
N GLU A 99 12.60 -7.05 4.58
CA GLU A 99 12.75 -6.58 5.96
C GLU A 99 11.41 -6.04 6.48
N ASP A 100 10.79 -5.09 5.78
CA ASP A 100 9.50 -4.52 6.18
C ASP A 100 8.37 -5.54 6.12
N ARG A 101 8.41 -6.48 5.17
CA ARG A 101 7.49 -7.62 5.15
C ARG A 101 7.66 -8.48 6.40
N THR A 102 8.87 -8.67 6.89
CA THR A 102 9.12 -9.42 8.13
C THR A 102 8.63 -8.65 9.35
N ARG A 103 8.89 -7.34 9.42
CA ARG A 103 8.37 -6.46 10.49
C ARG A 103 6.85 -6.47 10.54
N LEU A 104 6.19 -6.25 9.40
CA LEU A 104 4.72 -6.32 9.30
C LEU A 104 4.20 -7.69 9.74
N LYS A 105 4.85 -8.78 9.32
CA LYS A 105 4.47 -10.13 9.74
C LYS A 105 4.59 -10.30 11.26
N GLN A 106 5.69 -9.85 11.85
CA GLN A 106 5.88 -9.93 13.30
C GLN A 106 4.81 -9.13 14.06
N TYR A 107 4.47 -7.94 13.56
CA TYR A 107 3.43 -7.08 14.14
C TYR A 107 2.05 -7.76 14.14
N ILE A 108 1.68 -8.43 13.04
CA ILE A 108 0.36 -9.08 12.92
C ILE A 108 0.29 -10.46 13.60
N THR A 109 1.43 -11.15 13.78
CA THR A 109 1.49 -12.52 14.33
C THR A 109 1.66 -12.54 15.87
N ALA A 110 1.27 -11.47 16.58
CA ALA A 110 1.18 -11.49 18.04
C ALA A 110 0.35 -12.72 18.55
N PRO A 111 0.59 -13.23 19.78
CA PRO A 111 0.21 -14.59 20.15
C PRO A 111 -1.31 -14.82 20.06
N GLY A 112 -1.73 -15.67 19.13
CA GLY A 112 -3.14 -16.05 18.92
C GLY A 112 -3.61 -16.13 17.45
N ALA A 113 -2.79 -15.72 16.48
CA ALA A 113 -3.17 -15.69 15.06
C ALA A 113 -2.95 -17.03 14.32
N ILE A 114 -3.84 -17.34 13.37
CA ILE A 114 -3.78 -18.55 12.52
C ILE A 114 -2.85 -18.29 11.32
N PRO A 115 -1.73 -19.03 11.15
CA PRO A 115 -0.65 -18.70 10.20
C PRO A 115 -1.03 -18.59 8.71
N ASN A 116 -2.12 -19.22 8.29
CA ASN A 116 -2.42 -19.45 6.87
C ASN A 116 -3.26 -18.32 6.24
N GLN A 117 -3.87 -17.44 7.05
CA GLN A 117 -4.59 -16.27 6.55
C GLN A 117 -3.68 -15.03 6.39
N ASP A 118 -2.54 -15.00 7.09
CA ASP A 118 -1.70 -13.80 7.21
C ASP A 118 -1.05 -13.40 5.88
N ALA A 119 -0.60 -14.36 5.07
CA ALA A 119 0.13 -14.07 3.84
C ALA A 119 -0.71 -13.34 2.78
N ALA A 120 -1.98 -13.72 2.61
CA ALA A 120 -2.90 -13.04 1.68
C ALA A 120 -3.38 -11.69 2.23
N ARG A 121 -3.53 -11.60 3.56
CA ARG A 121 -3.94 -10.36 4.25
C ARG A 121 -2.89 -9.26 4.16
N MET A 122 -1.61 -9.62 4.17
CA MET A 122 -0.50 -8.67 4.02
C MET A 122 -0.40 -8.00 2.64
N ASN A 123 -1.10 -8.53 1.63
CA ASN A 123 -1.05 -7.98 0.28
C ASN A 123 -2.12 -6.90 0.04
N HIS A 124 -3.07 -6.73 0.96
CA HIS A 124 -4.15 -5.77 0.82
C HIS A 124 -4.25 -4.87 2.05
N LEU A 125 -4.21 -3.56 1.81
CA LEU A 125 -4.34 -2.54 2.84
C LEU A 125 -5.58 -1.69 2.55
N PHE A 126 -6.41 -1.48 3.57
CA PHE A 126 -7.60 -0.64 3.51
C PHE A 126 -7.32 0.64 4.28
N ILE A 127 -7.29 1.77 3.58
CA ILE A 127 -6.88 3.03 4.17
C ILE A 127 -8.07 3.98 4.19
N ARG A 128 -8.40 4.52 5.36
CA ARG A 128 -9.35 5.62 5.50
C ARG A 128 -8.58 6.94 5.38
N ALA A 129 -8.93 7.77 4.40
CA ALA A 129 -8.24 9.02 4.09
C ALA A 129 -9.19 10.14 3.60
#